data_AF-A0A0D3E1G1-F1
#
_entry.id   AF-A0A0D3E1G1-F1
#
_cell.length_a   1.000
_cell.length_b   1.000
_cell.length_c   1.000
_cell.angle_alpha   90.00
_cell.angle_beta   90.00
_cell.angle_gamma   90.00
#
_symmetry.space_group_name_H-M   'P 1'
#
loop_
_entity.id
_entity.type
_entity.pdbx_description
1 polymer ?
#
loop_
_entity_poly.entity_id
_entity_poly.type
_entity_poly.pdbx_seq_one_letter_code
_entity_poly.pdbx_strand_id
1 'polypeptide(L)'
;MVKCLHKDFNHPNGYSFSQENAKIGSLQMFVSNVGTCEDMGYGVFPVDQVHKISVLDIRLANADRHGGNILVSRDGNDGQIVLTPIDHGYCFPNKFEDCTFEWLYWPQAKEPYTSETLEYIKTLDAEKDIELLKSHGWEIPPSCARVFRISTMLLKKGAEKGLTPFAIGSIMCRETLEKESVIEQIIYEAEAIWSPETTEEEFTSTVSDIMDRYLDQCSLN
;
A
#
# COMPACT_ATOMS: atom_id res chain seq x y z
N MET A 1 -8.42 11.77 11.51
CA MET A 1 -9.79 12.14 11.08
C MET A 1 -10.08 13.58 11.47
N VAL A 2 -10.77 14.37 10.63
CA VAL A 2 -11.12 15.77 10.92
C VAL A 2 -12.64 15.95 10.90
N LYS A 3 -13.17 16.74 11.84
CA LYS A 3 -14.57 17.17 11.85
C LYS A 3 -14.69 18.55 11.21
N CYS A 4 -15.54 18.70 10.21
CA CYS A 4 -15.74 19.95 9.49
C CYS A 4 -17.23 20.25 9.29
N LEU A 5 -17.62 21.51 9.47
CA LEU A 5 -18.96 22.01 9.22
C LEU A 5 -18.92 23.00 8.07
N HIS A 6 -19.57 22.67 6.96
CA HIS A 6 -19.65 23.56 5.80
C HIS A 6 -21.01 23.43 5.09
N LYS A 7 -21.58 24.56 4.69
CA LYS A 7 -22.90 24.62 4.02
C LYS A 7 -22.92 23.93 2.65
N ASP A 8 -21.77 23.90 1.97
CA ASP A 8 -21.65 23.32 0.62
C ASP A 8 -21.46 21.78 0.65
N PHE A 9 -21.32 21.18 1.83
CA PHE A 9 -21.38 19.73 1.93
C PHE A 9 -22.81 19.21 1.68
N ASN A 10 -22.94 17.95 1.26
CA ASN A 10 -24.26 17.34 1.07
C ASN A 10 -25.03 17.16 2.39
N HIS A 11 -26.11 17.91 2.62
CA HIS A 11 -26.98 17.79 3.81
C HIS A 11 -28.39 17.36 3.39
N PRO A 12 -28.69 16.05 3.30
CA PRO A 12 -29.95 15.56 2.72
C PRO A 12 -31.20 16.01 3.49
N ASN A 13 -31.07 16.30 4.79
CA ASN A 13 -32.16 16.72 5.66
C ASN A 13 -32.21 18.25 5.86
N GLY A 14 -31.51 19.01 5.01
CA GLY A 14 -31.33 20.44 5.17
C GLY A 14 -30.11 20.79 6.02
N TYR A 15 -29.64 22.03 5.85
CA TYR A 15 -28.47 22.55 6.53
C TYR A 15 -28.87 23.56 7.61
N SER A 16 -28.36 23.36 8.80
CA SER A 16 -28.32 24.36 9.86
C SER A 16 -26.87 24.56 10.30
N PHE A 17 -26.54 25.74 10.82
CA PHE A 17 -25.22 26.00 11.41
C PHE A 17 -25.11 25.33 12.80
N SER A 18 -25.32 24.02 12.87
CA SER A 18 -25.29 23.24 14.09
C SER A 18 -24.23 22.13 14.02
N GLN A 19 -23.82 21.64 15.20
CA GLN A 19 -22.86 20.54 15.31
C GLN A 19 -23.41 19.20 14.79
N GLU A 20 -24.72 19.08 14.58
CA GLU A 20 -25.36 17.88 14.03
C GLU A 20 -25.11 17.74 12.52
N ASN A 21 -24.89 18.87 11.84
CA ASN A 21 -24.54 18.91 10.42
C ASN A 21 -23.02 18.78 10.19
N ALA A 22 -22.21 18.69 11.24
CA ALA A 22 -20.78 18.58 11.08
C ALA A 22 -20.38 17.15 10.68
N LYS A 23 -19.56 17.04 9.63
CA LYS A 23 -19.15 15.76 9.04
C LYS A 23 -17.74 15.40 9.48
N ILE A 24 -17.47 14.10 9.58
CA ILE A 24 -16.14 13.56 9.82
C ILE A 24 -15.63 12.98 8.51
N GLY A 25 -14.36 13.25 8.18
CA GLY A 25 -13.71 12.68 7.01
C GLY A 25 -12.19 12.81 7.07
N SER A 26 -11.55 12.39 5.98
CA SER A 26 -10.14 12.69 5.72
C SER A 26 -9.99 14.15 5.27
N LEU A 27 -8.92 14.79 5.73
CA LEU A 27 -8.51 16.10 5.25
C LEU A 27 -7.04 15.97 4.86
N GLN A 28 -6.76 16.09 3.57
CA GLN A 28 -5.41 15.99 3.04
C GLN A 28 -4.90 17.39 2.69
N MET A 29 -3.63 17.65 2.99
CA MET A 29 -2.99 18.90 2.62
C MET A 29 -2.90 18.98 1.09
N PHE A 30 -3.30 20.11 0.51
CA PHE A 30 -3.15 20.35 -0.91
C PHE A 30 -1.67 20.48 -1.28
N VAL A 31 -1.27 19.85 -2.39
CA VAL A 31 0.09 19.92 -2.93
C VAL A 31 0.04 20.48 -4.34
N SER A 32 0.75 21.60 -4.56
CA SER A 32 0.90 22.18 -5.89
C SER A 32 1.72 21.26 -6.79
N ASN A 33 1.25 21.07 -8.01
CA ASN A 33 1.78 20.12 -8.97
C ASN A 33 1.62 20.66 -10.40
N VAL A 34 2.27 19.99 -11.35
CA VAL A 34 2.24 20.35 -12.79
C VAL A 34 1.48 19.34 -13.63
N GLY A 35 0.80 18.38 -13.01
CA GLY A 35 0.09 17.28 -13.68
C GLY A 35 0.22 15.96 -12.91
N THR A 36 -0.25 14.88 -13.52
CA THR A 36 -0.16 13.52 -12.96
C THR A 36 0.85 12.69 -13.74
N CYS A 37 1.18 11.49 -13.23
CA CYS A 37 2.03 10.56 -13.97
C CYS A 37 1.36 10.03 -15.26
N GLU A 38 0.02 10.02 -15.34
CA GLU A 38 -0.72 9.59 -16.54
C GLU A 38 -0.45 10.49 -17.76
N ASP A 39 -0.14 11.76 -17.51
CA ASP A 39 0.15 12.76 -18.55
C ASP A 39 1.60 12.70 -19.06
N MET A 40 2.44 11.82 -18.51
CA MET A 40 3.89 11.79 -18.77
C MET A 40 4.38 10.38 -19.13
N GLY A 41 5.48 10.30 -19.89
CA GLY A 41 6.12 9.02 -20.18
C GLY A 41 6.84 8.46 -18.96
N TYR A 42 6.53 7.22 -18.54
CA TYR A 42 7.05 6.60 -17.31
C TYR A 42 8.59 6.60 -17.17
N GLY A 43 9.34 6.62 -18.27
CA GLY A 43 10.80 6.64 -18.26
C GLY A 43 11.44 7.89 -17.66
N VAL A 44 10.68 8.98 -17.46
CA VAL A 44 11.21 10.25 -16.92
C VAL A 44 11.23 10.30 -15.38
N PHE A 45 10.55 9.37 -14.71
CA PHE A 45 10.41 9.40 -13.26
C PHE A 45 11.69 8.91 -12.55
N PRO A 46 12.17 9.61 -11.51
CA PRO A 46 13.32 9.15 -10.74
C PRO A 46 13.03 7.81 -10.04
N VAL A 47 14.01 6.92 -10.04
CA VAL A 47 13.90 5.58 -9.45
C VAL A 47 13.53 5.64 -7.96
N ASP A 48 14.17 6.53 -7.20
CA ASP A 48 13.94 6.68 -5.77
C ASP A 48 12.50 7.13 -5.45
N GLN A 49 11.88 7.93 -6.32
CA GLN A 49 10.51 8.39 -6.15
C GLN A 49 9.52 7.25 -6.36
N VAL A 50 9.73 6.42 -7.39
CA VAL A 50 8.92 5.23 -7.64
C VAL A 50 9.07 4.22 -6.50
N HIS A 51 10.29 4.02 -5.98
CA HIS A 51 10.55 3.11 -4.86
C HIS A 51 9.87 3.55 -3.56
N LYS A 52 9.80 4.86 -3.27
CA LYS A 52 9.05 5.37 -2.11
C LYS A 52 7.56 5.03 -2.21
N ILE A 53 6.99 5.18 -3.41
CA ILE A 53 5.58 4.84 -3.69
C ILE A 53 5.37 3.33 -3.57
N SER A 54 6.24 2.50 -4.14
CA SER A 54 6.10 1.05 -4.08
C SER A 54 6.13 0.53 -2.63
N VAL A 55 7.02 1.07 -1.78
CA VAL A 55 7.05 0.75 -0.35
C VAL A 55 5.72 1.09 0.31
N LEU A 56 5.15 2.27 0.06
CA LEU A 56 3.86 2.65 0.64
C LEU A 56 2.72 1.76 0.13
N ASP A 57 2.58 1.61 -1.18
CA ASP A 57 1.45 0.90 -1.80
C ASP A 57 1.46 -0.59 -1.48
N ILE A 58 2.65 -1.23 -1.46
CA ILE A 58 2.78 -2.64 -1.04
C ILE A 58 2.25 -2.79 0.38
N ARG A 59 2.70 -1.95 1.33
CA ARG A 59 2.25 -2.07 2.72
C ARG A 59 0.75 -1.89 2.88
N LEU A 60 0.19 -0.93 2.16
CA LEU A 60 -1.23 -0.59 2.22
C LEU A 60 -2.12 -1.53 1.41
N ALA A 61 -1.53 -2.46 0.64
CA ALA A 61 -2.20 -3.29 -0.36
C ALA A 61 -3.18 -2.46 -1.21
N ASN A 62 -2.66 -1.38 -1.81
CA ASN A 62 -3.47 -0.44 -2.57
C ASN A 62 -4.21 -1.15 -3.71
N ALA A 63 -5.52 -0.95 -3.79
CA ALA A 63 -6.39 -1.54 -4.81
C ALA A 63 -6.73 -0.57 -5.96
N ASP A 64 -6.09 0.61 -6.02
CA ASP A 64 -6.32 1.59 -7.08
C ASP A 64 -5.09 2.46 -7.37
N ARG A 65 -3.87 1.90 -7.36
CA ARG A 65 -2.69 2.69 -7.74
C ARG A 65 -2.52 2.75 -9.25
N HIS A 66 -2.93 3.88 -9.83
CA HIS A 66 -2.64 4.27 -11.21
C HIS A 66 -1.91 5.63 -11.28
N GLY A 67 -1.40 5.99 -12.46
CA GLY A 67 -0.61 7.19 -12.73
C GLY A 67 -1.38 8.49 -12.47
N GLY A 68 -2.70 8.48 -12.69
CA GLY A 68 -3.60 9.57 -12.31
C GLY A 68 -3.64 9.84 -10.79
N ASN A 69 -3.34 8.84 -9.97
CA ASN A 69 -3.27 8.96 -8.50
C ASN A 69 -1.87 9.35 -8.00
N ILE A 70 -0.94 9.73 -8.90
CA ILE A 70 0.39 10.20 -8.53
C ILE A 70 0.61 11.58 -9.14
N LEU A 71 0.72 12.59 -8.29
CA LEU A 71 1.00 13.95 -8.70
C LEU A 71 2.49 14.12 -9.02
N VAL A 72 2.77 14.90 -10.06
CA VAL A 72 4.13 15.29 -10.44
C VAL A 72 4.34 16.76 -10.09
N SER A 73 5.37 17.02 -9.29
CA SER A 73 5.85 18.36 -8.98
C SER A 73 7.30 18.51 -9.40
N ARG A 74 7.76 19.76 -9.58
CA ARG A 74 9.17 20.09 -9.81
C ARG A 74 9.66 20.91 -8.65
N ASP A 75 10.60 20.37 -7.89
CA ASP A 75 11.15 21.04 -6.71
C ASP A 75 12.38 21.90 -7.08
N GLY A 76 12.47 23.08 -6.47
CA GLY A 76 13.63 23.96 -6.49
C GLY A 76 14.11 24.50 -7.84
N ASN A 77 15.26 25.18 -7.80
CA ASN A 77 15.93 25.79 -8.95
C ASN A 77 16.37 24.76 -10.01
N ASP A 78 16.52 23.49 -9.63
CA ASP A 78 17.08 22.43 -10.47
C ASP A 78 15.99 21.62 -11.21
N GLY A 79 14.72 21.85 -10.88
CA GLY A 79 13.58 21.27 -11.59
C GLY A 79 13.43 19.75 -11.43
N GLN A 80 13.95 19.18 -10.33
CA GLN A 80 13.90 17.75 -10.05
C GLN A 80 12.45 17.30 -9.87
N ILE A 81 12.11 16.17 -10.50
CA ILE A 81 10.78 15.59 -10.38
C ILE A 81 10.60 15.00 -8.98
N VAL A 82 9.51 15.40 -8.33
CA VAL A 82 9.02 14.84 -7.06
C VAL A 82 7.66 14.23 -7.32
N LEU A 83 7.43 13.02 -6.82
CA LEU A 83 6.16 12.31 -6.97
C LEU A 83 5.42 12.29 -5.63
N THR A 84 4.15 12.68 -5.65
CA THR A 84 3.28 12.65 -4.47
C THR A 84 2.11 11.72 -4.73
N PRO A 85 2.06 10.52 -4.11
CA PRO A 85 0.88 9.67 -4.21
C PRO A 85 -0.29 10.33 -3.49
N ILE A 86 -1.46 10.32 -4.12
CA ILE A 86 -2.73 10.79 -3.55
C ILE A 86 -3.77 9.67 -3.65
N ASP A 87 -4.99 9.98 -3.22
CA ASP A 87 -6.17 9.13 -3.34
C ASP A 87 -6.00 7.70 -2.79
N HIS A 88 -5.71 7.61 -1.51
CA HIS A 88 -5.54 6.33 -0.80
C HIS A 88 -6.89 5.73 -0.33
N GLY A 89 -8.00 6.08 -0.98
CA GLY A 89 -9.35 5.67 -0.58
C GLY A 89 -9.59 4.15 -0.67
N TYR A 90 -8.86 3.47 -1.54
CA TYR A 90 -8.91 2.03 -1.80
C TYR A 90 -7.72 1.26 -1.19
N CYS A 91 -7.16 1.77 -0.08
CA CYS A 91 -6.14 1.08 0.72
C CYS A 91 -6.78 0.29 1.87
N PHE A 92 -6.00 -0.61 2.50
CA PHE A 92 -6.43 -1.48 3.59
C PHE A 92 -7.62 -2.40 3.23
N PRO A 93 -7.56 -3.15 2.11
CA PRO A 93 -8.60 -4.11 1.79
C PRO A 93 -8.59 -5.27 2.79
N ASN A 94 -9.68 -6.03 2.81
CA ASN A 94 -9.78 -7.25 3.64
C ASN A 94 -9.26 -8.51 2.92
N LYS A 95 -8.88 -8.40 1.64
CA LYS A 95 -8.34 -9.44 0.76
C LYS A 95 -7.38 -8.82 -0.26
N PHE A 96 -6.54 -9.64 -0.89
CA PHE A 96 -5.58 -9.19 -1.91
C PHE A 96 -6.12 -9.16 -3.34
N GLU A 97 -7.32 -9.70 -3.55
CA GLU A 97 -7.97 -9.87 -4.87
C GLU A 97 -7.93 -8.60 -5.75
N ASP A 98 -8.17 -7.43 -5.16
CA ASP A 98 -8.26 -6.15 -5.88
C ASP A 98 -6.91 -5.38 -5.91
N CYS A 99 -5.83 -5.92 -5.36
CA CYS A 99 -4.55 -5.22 -5.27
C CYS A 99 -3.97 -4.92 -6.66
N THR A 100 -3.71 -3.65 -6.95
CA THR A 100 -3.27 -3.21 -8.29
C THR A 100 -2.25 -2.08 -8.22
N PHE A 101 -1.16 -2.24 -8.99
CA PHE A 101 -0.03 -1.33 -9.00
C PHE A 101 0.42 -1.04 -10.44
N GLU A 102 0.08 0.12 -10.99
CA GLU A 102 0.53 0.49 -12.34
C GLU A 102 2.05 0.60 -12.45
N TRP A 103 2.73 1.00 -11.35
CA TRP A 103 4.18 1.13 -11.34
C TRP A 103 4.93 -0.20 -11.57
N LEU A 104 4.26 -1.36 -11.50
CA LEU A 104 4.84 -2.65 -11.91
C LEU A 104 5.30 -2.64 -13.37
N TYR A 105 4.65 -1.86 -14.23
CA TYR A 105 4.98 -1.78 -15.64
C TYR A 105 6.07 -0.75 -15.95
N TRP A 106 6.54 -0.01 -14.94
CA TRP A 106 7.55 1.03 -15.09
C TRP A 106 8.96 0.43 -14.93
N PRO A 107 9.96 0.85 -15.73
CA PRO A 107 11.32 0.28 -15.66
C PRO A 107 11.96 0.45 -14.28
N GLN A 108 11.64 1.52 -13.55
CA GLN A 108 12.15 1.83 -12.21
C GLN A 108 11.79 0.75 -11.18
N ALA A 109 10.65 0.06 -11.34
CA ALA A 109 10.25 -1.02 -10.43
C ALA A 109 11.12 -2.27 -10.57
N LYS A 110 11.85 -2.42 -11.69
CA LYS A 110 12.77 -3.53 -11.94
C LYS A 110 14.17 -3.27 -11.41
N GLU A 111 14.45 -2.06 -10.94
CA GLU A 111 15.70 -1.73 -10.26
C GLU A 111 15.66 -2.17 -8.79
N PRO A 112 16.78 -2.64 -8.22
CA PRO A 112 16.84 -3.02 -6.81
C PRO A 112 16.67 -1.79 -5.90
N TYR A 113 16.05 -1.99 -4.74
CA TYR A 113 15.97 -0.94 -3.73
C TYR A 113 17.37 -0.45 -3.32
N THR A 114 17.48 0.86 -3.09
CA THR A 114 18.73 1.44 -2.55
C THR A 114 18.98 0.96 -1.11
N SER A 115 20.24 1.02 -0.65
CA SER A 115 20.57 0.68 0.74
C SER A 115 19.81 1.52 1.76
N GLU A 116 19.54 2.80 1.45
CA GLU A 116 18.73 3.68 2.29
C GLU A 116 17.29 3.18 2.39
N THR A 117 16.67 2.83 1.25
CA THR A 117 15.31 2.28 1.22
C THR A 117 15.23 0.93 1.94
N LEU A 118 16.23 0.06 1.77
CA LEU A 118 16.30 -1.23 2.47
C LEU A 118 16.40 -1.04 3.98
N GLU A 119 17.21 -0.08 4.44
CA GLU A 119 17.33 0.20 5.87
C GLU A 119 16.01 0.74 6.43
N TYR A 120 15.33 1.64 5.70
CA TYR A 120 13.99 2.08 6.06
C TYR A 120 12.99 0.90 6.15
N ILE A 121 12.96 0.02 5.15
CA ILE A 121 12.07 -1.15 5.13
C ILE A 121 12.28 -2.04 6.37
N LYS A 122 13.52 -2.26 6.80
CA LYS A 122 13.81 -3.07 8.01
C LYS A 122 13.18 -2.48 9.27
N THR A 123 13.08 -1.15 9.38
CA THR A 123 12.51 -0.47 10.55
C THR A 123 10.98 -0.54 10.64
N LEU A 124 10.29 -0.93 9.55
CA LEU A 124 8.84 -0.97 9.50
C LEU A 124 8.26 -2.00 10.49
N ASP A 125 7.18 -1.62 11.17
CA ASP A 125 6.53 -2.40 12.22
C ASP A 125 5.02 -2.25 12.12
N ALA A 126 4.34 -3.33 11.70
CA ALA A 126 2.91 -3.28 11.45
C ALA A 126 2.08 -3.02 12.71
N GLU A 127 2.50 -3.54 13.87
CA GLU A 127 1.74 -3.33 15.12
C GLU A 127 1.84 -1.88 15.59
N LYS A 128 3.04 -1.29 15.53
CA LYS A 128 3.22 0.13 15.88
C LYS A 128 2.39 1.04 14.98
N ASP A 129 2.28 0.72 13.69
CA ASP A 129 1.48 1.51 12.77
C ASP A 129 -0.03 1.33 13.00
N ILE A 130 -0.48 0.11 13.33
CA ILE A 130 -1.87 -0.14 13.73
C ILE A 130 -2.22 0.63 15.01
N GLU A 131 -1.34 0.59 16.02
CA GLU A 131 -1.49 1.36 17.26
C GLU A 131 -1.50 2.87 17.00
N LEU A 132 -0.64 3.35 16.10
CA LEU A 132 -0.60 4.75 15.69
C LEU A 132 -1.93 5.19 15.07
N LEU A 133 -2.49 4.40 14.15
CA LEU A 133 -3.78 4.72 13.52
C LEU A 133 -4.92 4.70 14.54
N LYS A 134 -4.93 3.72 15.44
CA LYS A 134 -5.88 3.66 16.56
C LYS A 134 -5.79 4.90 17.44
N SER A 135 -4.59 5.34 17.80
CA SER A 135 -4.39 6.57 18.60
C SER A 135 -4.88 7.85 17.91
N HIS A 136 -4.97 7.84 16.57
CA HIS A 136 -5.51 8.93 15.75
C HIS A 136 -6.99 8.76 15.39
N GLY A 137 -7.69 7.85 16.08
CA GLY A 137 -9.14 7.69 16.02
C GLY A 137 -9.64 6.82 14.87
N TRP A 138 -8.78 5.97 14.29
CA TRP A 138 -9.21 4.97 13.33
C TRP A 138 -8.76 3.57 13.75
N GLU A 139 -9.72 2.75 14.15
CA GLU A 139 -9.49 1.32 14.42
C GLU A 139 -9.64 0.54 13.11
N ILE A 140 -8.53 -0.06 12.66
CA ILE A 140 -8.52 -0.89 11.46
C ILE A 140 -9.32 -2.18 11.73
N PRO A 141 -10.26 -2.57 10.86
CA PRO A 141 -10.96 -3.84 11.00
C PRO A 141 -9.98 -5.03 11.04
N PRO A 142 -10.24 -6.09 11.84
CA PRO A 142 -9.27 -7.19 12.03
C PRO A 142 -8.79 -7.85 10.74
N SER A 143 -9.67 -8.08 9.76
CA SER A 143 -9.30 -8.66 8.46
C SER A 143 -8.41 -7.73 7.63
N CYS A 144 -8.67 -6.42 7.66
CA CYS A 144 -7.81 -5.43 7.01
C CYS A 144 -6.44 -5.32 7.70
N ALA A 145 -6.41 -5.41 9.03
CA ALA A 145 -5.17 -5.42 9.81
C ALA A 145 -4.31 -6.66 9.49
N ARG A 146 -4.94 -7.82 9.28
CA ARG A 146 -4.27 -9.04 8.79
C ARG A 146 -3.60 -8.81 7.44
N VAL A 147 -4.32 -8.26 6.45
CA VAL A 147 -3.75 -7.92 5.14
C VAL A 147 -2.56 -6.96 5.29
N PHE A 148 -2.68 -5.92 6.12
CA PHE A 148 -1.60 -4.96 6.36
C PHE A 148 -0.35 -5.60 6.99
N ARG A 149 -0.52 -6.52 7.95
CA ARG A 149 0.58 -7.31 8.55
C ARG A 149 1.28 -8.18 7.52
N ILE A 150 0.51 -8.97 6.76
CA ILE A 150 1.03 -9.87 5.73
C ILE A 150 1.77 -9.08 4.64
N SER A 151 1.19 -7.95 4.21
CA SER A 151 1.81 -7.07 3.21
C SER A 151 3.13 -6.46 3.70
N THR A 152 3.16 -5.99 4.95
CA THR A 152 4.40 -5.48 5.57
C THR A 152 5.44 -6.60 5.71
N MET A 153 5.02 -7.82 6.08
CA MET A 153 5.90 -8.99 6.18
C MET A 153 6.49 -9.36 4.82
N LEU A 154 5.67 -9.43 3.77
CA LEU A 154 6.10 -9.72 2.40
C LEU A 154 7.13 -8.70 1.92
N LEU A 155 6.87 -7.40 2.14
CA LEU A 155 7.82 -6.35 1.80
C LEU A 155 9.17 -6.55 2.47
N LYS A 156 9.17 -6.81 3.79
CA LYS A 156 10.41 -6.97 4.57
C LYS A 156 11.20 -8.20 4.12
N LYS A 157 10.54 -9.36 4.01
CA LYS A 157 11.19 -10.62 3.60
C LYS A 157 11.69 -10.55 2.16
N GLY A 158 10.89 -10.00 1.24
CA GLY A 158 11.28 -9.83 -0.15
C GLY A 158 12.47 -8.88 -0.31
N ALA A 159 12.43 -7.74 0.37
CA ALA A 159 13.53 -6.77 0.36
C ALA A 159 14.83 -7.33 0.96
N GLU A 160 14.74 -8.09 2.06
CA GLU A 160 15.90 -8.77 2.67
C GLU A 160 16.56 -9.78 1.71
N LYS A 161 15.75 -10.45 0.87
CA LYS A 161 16.22 -11.36 -0.18
C LYS A 161 16.71 -10.64 -1.45
N GLY A 162 16.70 -9.31 -1.47
CA GLY A 162 17.14 -8.52 -2.63
C GLY A 162 16.13 -8.48 -3.79
N LEU A 163 14.87 -8.85 -3.55
CA LEU A 163 13.83 -8.75 -4.57
C LEU A 163 13.53 -7.27 -4.91
N THR A 164 13.26 -7.02 -6.18
CA THR A 164 12.90 -5.70 -6.70
C THR A 164 11.45 -5.34 -6.33
N PRO A 165 11.06 -4.05 -6.35
CA PRO A 165 9.65 -3.66 -6.24
C PRO A 165 8.73 -4.45 -7.17
N PHE A 166 9.17 -4.68 -8.41
CA PHE A 166 8.46 -5.49 -9.39
C PHE A 166 8.20 -6.91 -8.88
N ALA A 167 9.24 -7.62 -8.46
CA ALA A 167 9.10 -8.99 -7.99
C ALA A 167 8.17 -9.09 -6.76
N ILE A 168 8.27 -8.16 -5.81
CA ILE A 168 7.43 -8.14 -4.62
C ILE A 168 5.97 -7.79 -4.97
N GLY A 169 5.75 -6.75 -5.77
CA GLY A 169 4.41 -6.35 -6.17
C GLY A 169 3.72 -7.39 -7.07
N SER A 170 4.46 -8.11 -7.92
CA SER A 170 3.93 -9.22 -8.72
C SER A 170 3.47 -10.42 -7.88
N ILE A 171 3.96 -10.58 -6.65
CA ILE A 171 3.43 -11.59 -5.71
C ILE A 171 2.04 -11.18 -5.21
N MET A 172 1.76 -9.87 -5.10
CA MET A 172 0.51 -9.33 -4.58
C MET A 172 -0.58 -9.18 -5.63
N CYS A 173 -0.22 -8.77 -6.85
CA CYS A 173 -1.18 -8.50 -7.90
C CYS A 173 -1.53 -9.76 -8.69
N ARG A 174 -2.81 -9.93 -9.03
CA ARG A 174 -3.23 -10.96 -9.98
C ARG A 174 -2.75 -10.64 -11.39
N GLU A 175 -2.34 -11.65 -12.16
CA GLU A 175 -1.98 -11.48 -13.58
C GLU A 175 -3.21 -11.28 -14.47
N THR A 176 -4.31 -11.96 -14.12
CA THR A 176 -5.64 -11.81 -14.73
C THR A 176 -6.69 -11.93 -13.63
N LEU A 177 -7.92 -11.49 -13.88
CA LEU A 177 -8.99 -11.54 -12.88
C LEU A 177 -9.27 -12.98 -12.39
N GLU A 178 -8.97 -13.98 -13.20
CA GLU A 178 -9.23 -15.40 -12.95
C GLU A 178 -8.06 -16.14 -12.28
N LYS A 179 -6.85 -15.56 -12.29
CA LYS A 179 -5.65 -16.21 -11.73
C LYS A 179 -5.29 -15.57 -10.40
N GLU A 180 -5.53 -16.30 -9.32
CA GLU A 180 -5.12 -15.90 -7.96
C GLU A 180 -3.63 -15.56 -7.92
N SER A 181 -3.32 -14.47 -7.22
CA SER A 181 -1.96 -14.02 -6.98
C SER A 181 -1.22 -14.99 -6.06
N VAL A 182 0.10 -14.91 -6.03
CA VAL A 182 0.92 -15.78 -5.18
C VAL A 182 0.62 -15.55 -3.70
N ILE A 183 0.35 -14.31 -3.28
CA ILE A 183 0.00 -14.02 -1.89
C ILE A 183 -1.35 -14.64 -1.50
N GLU A 184 -2.31 -14.71 -2.42
CA GLU A 184 -3.59 -15.39 -2.18
C GLU A 184 -3.39 -16.90 -2.01
N GLN A 185 -2.54 -17.51 -2.83
CA GLN A 185 -2.18 -18.94 -2.70
C GLN A 185 -1.49 -19.23 -1.36
N ILE A 186 -0.56 -18.37 -0.93
CA ILE A 186 0.10 -18.46 0.39
C ILE A 186 -0.93 -18.42 1.51
N ILE A 187 -1.90 -17.49 1.44
CA ILE A 187 -2.95 -17.35 2.45
C ILE A 187 -3.88 -18.56 2.43
N TYR A 188 -4.29 -19.04 1.26
CA TYR A 188 -5.12 -20.23 1.12
C TYR A 188 -4.44 -21.48 1.71
N GLU A 189 -3.13 -21.66 1.46
CA GLU A 189 -2.36 -22.74 2.08
C GLU A 189 -2.33 -22.64 3.61
N ALA A 190 -2.21 -21.43 4.17
CA ALA A 190 -2.27 -21.21 5.62
C ALA A 190 -3.69 -21.48 6.18
N GLU A 191 -4.72 -21.02 5.48
CA GLU A 191 -6.13 -21.24 5.84
C GLU A 191 -6.53 -22.73 5.80
N ALA A 192 -5.92 -23.52 4.92
CA ALA A 192 -6.16 -24.97 4.88
C ALA A 192 -5.66 -25.72 6.12
N ILE A 193 -4.74 -25.13 6.88
CA ILE A 193 -4.20 -25.66 8.15
C ILE A 193 -4.94 -25.07 9.36
N TRP A 194 -5.79 -24.07 9.13
CA TRP A 194 -6.44 -23.28 10.17
C TRP A 194 -7.47 -24.09 10.96
N SER A 195 -7.43 -23.98 12.29
CA SER A 195 -8.47 -24.47 13.21
C SER A 195 -9.16 -23.31 13.96
N PRO A 196 -10.38 -23.51 14.49
CA PRO A 196 -11.09 -22.49 15.27
C PRO A 196 -10.32 -21.96 16.50
N GLU A 197 -9.38 -22.74 17.03
CA GLU A 197 -8.54 -22.39 18.17
C GLU A 197 -7.28 -21.59 17.79
N THR A 198 -6.93 -21.53 16.50
CA THR A 198 -5.72 -20.87 16.03
C THR A 198 -5.82 -19.36 16.24
N THR A 199 -4.83 -18.81 16.92
CA THR A 199 -4.69 -17.37 17.17
C THR A 199 -4.20 -16.63 15.93
N GLU A 200 -4.37 -15.30 15.92
CA GLU A 200 -3.84 -14.45 14.82
C GLU A 200 -2.32 -14.55 14.70
N GLU A 201 -1.61 -14.71 15.83
CA GLU A 201 -0.15 -14.86 15.87
C GLU A 201 0.28 -16.19 15.23
N GLU A 202 -0.39 -17.30 15.56
CA GLU A 202 -0.12 -18.62 14.97
C GLU A 202 -0.43 -18.64 13.48
N PHE A 203 -1.55 -18.02 13.06
CA PHE A 203 -1.88 -17.88 11.65
C PHE A 203 -0.81 -17.05 10.91
N THR A 204 -0.39 -15.93 11.48
CA THR A 204 0.65 -15.06 10.91
C THR A 204 1.99 -15.77 10.81
N SER A 205 2.35 -16.59 11.81
CA SER A 205 3.55 -17.44 11.77
C SER A 205 3.48 -18.48 10.65
N THR A 206 2.32 -19.12 10.48
CA THR A 206 2.10 -20.11 9.40
C THR A 206 2.25 -19.46 8.03
N VAL A 207 1.67 -18.27 7.83
CA VAL A 207 1.84 -17.48 6.61
C VAL A 207 3.31 -17.13 6.38
N SER A 208 4.05 -16.72 7.42
CA SER A 208 5.48 -16.43 7.34
C SER A 208 6.28 -17.62 6.81
N ASP A 209 6.06 -18.81 7.38
CA ASP A 209 6.79 -20.02 7.00
C ASP A 209 6.49 -20.45 5.56
N ILE A 210 5.22 -20.38 5.15
CA ILE A 210 4.81 -20.67 3.77
C ILE A 210 5.44 -19.64 2.82
N MET A 211 5.37 -18.35 3.17
CA MET A 211 5.94 -17.27 2.37
C MET A 211 7.44 -17.43 2.17
N ASP A 212 8.20 -17.83 3.20
CA ASP A 212 9.64 -18.08 3.05
C ASP A 212 9.94 -19.15 1.99
N ARG A 213 9.17 -20.24 1.95
CA ARG A 213 9.32 -21.29 0.93
C ARG A 213 9.09 -20.75 -0.49
N TYR A 214 8.08 -19.87 -0.67
CA TYR A 214 7.81 -19.25 -1.96
C TYR A 214 8.94 -18.29 -2.37
N LEU A 215 9.40 -17.44 -1.45
CA LEU A 215 10.45 -16.47 -1.73
C LEU A 215 11.83 -17.12 -1.98
N ASP A 216 12.11 -18.25 -1.36
CA ASP A 216 13.32 -19.04 -1.64
C ASP A 216 13.37 -19.54 -3.09
N GLN A 217 12.22 -19.91 -3.66
CA GLN A 217 12.13 -20.32 -5.07
C GLN A 217 12.34 -19.15 -6.03
N CYS A 218 11.91 -17.95 -5.65
CA CYS A 218 12.11 -16.73 -6.44
C CYS A 218 13.58 -16.25 -6.44
N SER A 219 14.33 -16.55 -5.38
CA SER A 219 15.72 -16.10 -5.20
C SER A 219 16.75 -16.94 -5.99
N LEU A 220 16.31 -18.00 -6.64
CA LEU A 220 17.14 -18.95 -7.40
C LEU A 220 17.17 -18.70 -8.92
N ASN A 221 16.47 -17.66 -9.39
CA ASN A 221 16.41 -17.22 -10.79
C ASN A 221 17.04 -15.84 -10.97
#